data_AF-A0A950T9Y6-F1
#
_entry.id   AF-A0A950T9Y6-F1
#
_cell.length_a   1.000
_cell.length_b   1.000
_cell.length_c   1.000
_cell.angle_alpha   90.00
_cell.angle_beta   90.00
_cell.angle_gamma   90.00
#
_symmetry.space_group_name_H-M   'P 1'
#
loop_
_entity.id
_entity.type
_entity.pdbx_description
1 polymer ?
#
loop_
_entity_poly.entity_id
_entity_poly.type
_entity_poly.pdbx_seq_one_letter_code
_entity_poly.pdbx_strand_id
1 'polypeptide(L)' 'MAQQSRPQVIAIEEHFWDPELVKHVKGGDVIRAPDLEKRLYDLGEIRIKEMDEAGVDIQVLSHGAPGGQK' A
#
# COMPACT_ATOMS: atom_id res chain seq x y z
N MET A 1 30.82 10.34 -19.76
CA MET A 1 30.47 10.65 -18.36
C MET A 1 29.58 9.52 -17.87
N ALA A 2 29.96 8.80 -16.81
CA ALA A 2 29.07 7.82 -16.20
C ALA A 2 27.95 8.60 -15.50
N GLN A 3 26.71 8.47 -15.98
CA GLN A 3 25.55 9.02 -15.29
C GLN A 3 25.52 8.37 -13.89
N GLN A 4 25.66 9.16 -12.83
CA GLN A 4 25.40 8.65 -11.49
C GLN A 4 23.91 8.29 -11.44
N SER A 5 23.61 7.00 -11.29
CA SER A 5 22.24 6.54 -11.07
C SER A 5 21.73 7.13 -9.76
N ARG A 6 20.55 7.74 -9.79
CA ARG A 6 19.88 8.23 -8.58
C ARG A 6 19.79 7.13 -7.52
N PRO A 7 19.74 7.47 -6.22
CA PRO A 7 19.49 6.47 -5.18
C PRO A 7 18.23 5.66 -5.49
N GLN A 8 18.28 4.37 -5.18
CA GLN A 8 17.09 3.51 -5.23
C GLN A 8 16.22 3.81 -4.00
N VAL A 9 14.95 4.10 -4.22
CA VAL A 9 13.96 4.41 -3.17
C VAL A 9 13.12 3.16 -2.90
N ILE A 10 13.26 2.62 -1.69
CA ILE A 10 12.50 1.46 -1.23
C ILE A 10 11.64 1.90 -0.04
N ALA A 11 10.32 1.95 -0.23
CA ALA A 11 9.37 2.24 0.84
C ALA A 11 8.97 0.95 1.57
N ILE A 12 8.98 0.96 2.91
CA ILE A 12 8.95 -0.27 3.72
C ILE A 12 7.70 -0.46 4.58
N GLU A 13 6.82 0.53 4.68
CA GLU A 13 5.61 0.49 5.51
C GLU A 13 4.37 0.82 4.66
N GLU A 14 4.19 0.07 3.57
CA GLU A 14 3.17 0.34 2.58
C GLU A 14 2.00 -0.63 2.73
N HIS A 15 0.89 -0.12 3.26
CA HIS A 15 -0.25 -0.96 3.57
C HIS A 15 -1.06 -1.37 2.34
N PHE A 16 -1.58 -2.59 2.36
CA PHE A 16 -2.66 -3.06 1.48
C PHE A 16 -3.74 -3.77 2.29
N TRP A 17 -4.90 -3.99 1.68
CA TRP A 17 -5.93 -4.85 2.24
C TRP A 17 -6.24 -6.03 1.34
N ASP A 18 -6.35 -7.20 1.95
CA ASP A 18 -6.90 -8.40 1.34
C ASP A 18 -8.40 -8.45 1.68
N PRO A 19 -9.32 -8.47 0.69
CA PRO A 19 -10.76 -8.55 0.95
C PRO A 19 -11.16 -9.74 1.83
N GLU A 20 -10.45 -10.87 1.69
CA GLU A 20 -10.70 -12.09 2.44
C GLU A 20 -10.24 -11.99 3.90
N LEU A 21 -9.29 -11.12 4.23
CA LEU A 21 -8.92 -10.85 5.62
C LEU A 21 -9.81 -9.76 6.22
N VAL A 22 -10.08 -8.69 5.46
CA VAL A 22 -10.89 -7.57 5.93
C VAL A 22 -12.32 -7.98 6.28
N LYS A 23 -12.91 -8.98 5.59
CA LYS A 23 -14.26 -9.50 5.92
C LYS A 23 -14.38 -10.04 7.35
N HIS A 24 -13.27 -10.43 7.97
CA HIS A 24 -13.24 -10.95 9.35
C HIS A 24 -13.13 -9.86 10.40
N VAL A 25 -12.77 -8.62 10.00
CA VAL A 25 -12.67 -7.48 10.91
C VAL A 25 -14.07 -6.99 11.27
N LYS A 26 -14.40 -7.03 12.57
CA LYS A 26 -15.70 -6.62 13.11
C LYS A 26 -15.55 -5.39 14.00
N GLY A 27 -16.58 -4.54 14.06
CA GLY A 27 -16.63 -3.39 14.98
C GLY A 27 -16.03 -2.11 14.41
N GLY A 28 -15.62 -1.19 15.29
CA GLY A 28 -15.11 0.15 14.95
C GLY A 28 -13.64 0.21 14.53
N ASP A 29 -13.00 -0.95 14.32
CA ASP A 29 -11.57 -1.04 14.02
C ASP A 29 -11.21 -0.73 12.55
N VAL A 30 -12.22 -0.51 11.69
CA VAL A 30 -12.03 -0.17 10.27
C VAL A 30 -12.41 1.27 10.03
N ILE A 31 -11.46 2.08 9.58
CA ILE A 31 -11.74 3.41 9.06
C ILE A 31 -12.46 3.24 7.73
N ARG A 32 -13.73 3.65 7.67
CA ARG A 32 -14.52 3.67 6.43
C ARG A 32 -14.34 5.00 5.72
N ALA A 33 -13.29 5.09 4.92
CA ALA A 33 -13.03 6.20 4.01
C ALA A 33 -12.98 5.65 2.58
N PRO A 34 -14.00 5.89 1.73
CA PRO A 34 -14.12 5.25 0.41
C PRO A 34 -12.89 5.43 -0.49
N ASP A 35 -12.28 6.62 -0.46
CA ASP A 35 -11.07 6.91 -1.26
C ASP A 35 -9.85 6.16 -0.74
N LEU A 36 -9.72 6.01 0.58
CA LEU A 36 -8.65 5.23 1.20
C LEU A 36 -8.83 3.74 0.91
N GLU A 37 -10.06 3.23 1.05
CA GLU A 37 -10.40 1.83 0.76
C GLU A 37 -10.08 1.48 -0.69
N LYS A 38 -10.44 2.34 -1.63
CA LYS A 38 -10.07 2.18 -3.05
C LYS A 38 -8.55 2.05 -3.23
N ARG A 39 -7.75 2.87 -2.56
CA ARG A 39 -6.27 2.85 -2.66
C ARG A 39 -5.65 1.65 -1.95
N LEU A 40 -6.22 1.20 -0.84
CA LEU A 40 -5.73 0.03 -0.08
C LEU A 40 -5.96 -1.29 -0.84
N TYR A 41 -7.01 -1.38 -1.65
CA TYR A 41 -7.27 -2.54 -2.52
C TYR A 41 -6.58 -2.47 -3.88
N ASP A 42 -6.13 -1.29 -4.32
CA ASP A 42 -5.39 -1.15 -5.58
C ASP A 42 -3.91 -1.47 -5.39
N LEU A 43 -3.49 -2.63 -5.88
CA LEU A 43 -2.09 -3.04 -6.00
C LEU A 43 -1.54 -2.84 -7.42
N GLY A 44 -2.26 -2.08 -8.25
CA GLY A 44 -2.02 -1.95 -9.67
C GLY A 44 -1.96 -0.50 -10.11
N GLU A 45 -2.93 -0.09 -10.92
CA GLU A 45 -2.87 1.14 -11.73
C GLU A 45 -2.64 2.41 -10.91
N ILE A 46 -3.38 2.59 -9.81
CA ILE A 46 -3.27 3.81 -8.98
C ILE A 46 -1.94 3.79 -8.25
N ARG A 47 -1.60 2.67 -7.60
CA ARG A 47 -0.38 2.54 -6.81
C ARG A 47 0.87 2.72 -7.67
N ILE A 48 0.97 2.03 -8.81
CA ILE A 48 2.13 2.12 -9.69
C ILE A 48 2.28 3.53 -10.26
N LYS A 49 1.18 4.17 -10.66
CA LYS A 49 1.21 5.57 -11.13
C LYS A 49 1.75 6.51 -10.04
N GLU A 50 1.26 6.40 -8.81
CA GLU A 50 1.72 7.23 -7.70
C GLU A 50 3.19 6.92 -7.34
N MET A 51 3.63 5.66 -7.42
CA MET A 51 5.04 5.27 -7.26
C MET A 51 5.93 5.93 -8.32
N ASP A 52 5.52 5.91 -9.58
CA ASP A 52 6.23 6.54 -10.70
C ASP A 52 6.33 8.06 -10.52
N GLU A 53 5.22 8.72 -10.16
CA GLU A 53 5.16 10.17 -9.92
C GLU A 53 6.02 10.60 -8.71
N ALA A 54 6.11 9.76 -7.67
CA ALA A 54 6.90 10.02 -6.47
C ALA A 54 8.38 9.58 -6.58
N GLY A 55 8.75 8.81 -7.59
CA GLY A 55 10.09 8.24 -7.74
C GLY A 55 10.39 7.10 -6.77
N VAL A 56 9.38 6.31 -6.39
CA VAL A 56 9.53 5.10 -5.56
C VAL A 56 9.77 3.89 -6.44
N ASP A 57 10.92 3.22 -6.26
CA ASP A 57 11.29 2.07 -7.09
C ASP A 57 10.64 0.77 -6.63
N ILE A 58 10.51 0.60 -5.31
CA ILE A 58 9.98 -0.61 -4.68
C ILE A 58 9.13 -0.21 -3.48
N GLN A 59 7.98 -0.85 -3.33
CA GLN A 59 7.23 -0.88 -2.08
C GLN A 59 7.28 -2.29 -1.49
N VAL A 60 7.64 -2.40 -0.21
CA VAL A 60 7.46 -3.62 0.57
C VAL A 60 6.09 -3.54 1.22
N LEU A 61 5.20 -4.45 0.79
CA LEU A 61 3.80 -4.42 1.18
C LEU A 61 3.56 -5.18 2.48
N SER A 62 2.73 -4.61 3.35
CA SER A 62 2.23 -5.24 4.58
C SER A 62 0.70 -5.12 4.65
N HIS A 63 0.03 -6.11 5.23
CA HIS A 63 -1.42 -6.02 5.39
C HIS A 63 -1.75 -4.93 6.43
N GLY A 64 -2.71 -4.07 6.11
CA GLY A 64 -3.19 -3.02 7.01
C GLY A 64 -3.73 -3.56 8.33
N ALA A 65 -3.64 -2.76 9.39
CA ALA A 65 -4.20 -3.10 10.70
C ALA A 65 -5.70 -3.46 10.60
N PRO A 66 -6.20 -4.40 11.42
CA PRO A 66 -5.50 -5.17 12.47
C PRO A 66 -4.72 -6.40 11.94
N GLY A 67 -4.50 -6.52 10.63
CA GLY A 67 -3.85 -7.70 10.05
C GLY A 67 -4.61 -9.00 10.35
N GLY A 68 -3.87 -10.09 10.53
CA GLY A 68 -4.40 -11.41 10.91
C GLY A 68 -4.53 -11.63 12.42
N GLN A 69 -4.63 -10.57 13.23
CA GLN A 69 -4.61 -10.66 14.69
C GLN A 69 -5.99 -10.89 15.32
N LYS A 70 -7.08 -10.92 14.54
CA LYS A 70 -8.47 -11.06 14.99
C LYS A 70 -9.22 -12.14 14.24
#